data_AF-A0A7S0G0B1-F1
#
_entry.id   AF-A0A7S0G0B1-F1
#
_cell.length_a   1.000
_cell.length_b   1.000
_cell.length_c   1.000
_cell.angle_alpha   90.00
_cell.angle_beta   90.00
_cell.angle_gamma   90.00
#
_symmetry.space_group_name_H-M   'P 1'
#
loop_
_entity.id
_entity.type
_entity.pdbx_description
1 polymer ?
#
loop_
_entity_poly.entity_id
_entity_poly.type
_entity_poly.pdbx_seq_one_letter_code
_entity_poly.pdbx_strand_id
1 'polypeptide(L)'
;GPNSDEVRKAIQDADAALGDLIEKIRAQPFGNRTSVVVVSDHGMQEMKKADALVLDDLVSTHDFISPATGPLGQFFPTNGKSPNLLFQSLQAVQAGGGVQVMMVEDTPSKWYYKDALLRPPVVSLCRPGVSLLYKSVYDQKSEVWGNHGFANDEQNMQAIFIANGPGFPSDGRRMDNFKAVDVYATICKLLEIEPSPNNGTAKTVENVFAKKTS
;
A
#
# COMPACT_ATOMS: atom_id res chain seq x y z
N GLY A 1 -9.90 14.27 -3.13
CA GLY A 1 -9.86 12.82 -2.84
C GLY A 1 -9.80 12.03 -4.14
N PRO A 2 -9.83 10.70 -4.13
CA PRO A 2 -9.71 9.89 -5.36
C PRO A 2 -10.82 10.15 -6.39
N ASN A 3 -12.00 10.63 -5.99
CA ASN A 3 -13.13 10.91 -6.87
C ASN A 3 -13.22 12.37 -7.36
N SER A 4 -12.09 13.09 -7.38
CA SER A 4 -12.05 14.52 -7.73
C SER A 4 -11.67 14.75 -9.20
N ASP A 5 -12.03 15.91 -9.74
CA ASP A 5 -11.66 16.31 -11.10
C ASP A 5 -10.15 16.51 -11.23
N GLU A 6 -9.46 16.90 -10.16
CA GLU A 6 -8.00 16.99 -10.11
C GLU A 6 -7.35 15.62 -10.29
N VAL A 7 -7.88 14.57 -9.64
CA VAL A 7 -7.39 13.19 -9.84
C VAL A 7 -7.72 12.70 -11.24
N ARG A 8 -8.90 13.00 -11.78
CA ARG A 8 -9.25 12.69 -13.17
C ARG A 8 -8.26 13.34 -14.14
N LYS A 9 -7.92 14.60 -13.93
CA LYS A 9 -6.94 15.32 -14.75
C LYS A 9 -5.55 14.71 -14.62
N ALA A 10 -5.10 14.39 -13.40
CA ALA A 10 -3.82 13.73 -13.17
C ALA A 10 -3.72 12.37 -13.88
N ILE A 11 -4.81 11.59 -13.92
CA ILE A 11 -4.87 10.32 -14.68
C ILE A 11 -4.71 10.59 -16.18
N GLN A 12 -5.41 11.59 -16.73
CA GLN A 12 -5.28 11.95 -18.15
C GLN A 12 -3.86 12.40 -18.49
N ASP A 13 -3.23 13.17 -17.61
CA ASP A 13 -1.86 13.67 -17.82
C ASP A 13 -0.83 12.52 -17.74
N ALA A 14 -1.01 11.59 -16.80
CA ALA A 14 -0.17 10.39 -16.70
C ALA A 14 -0.32 9.46 -17.90
N ASP A 15 -1.56 9.26 -18.38
CA ASP A 15 -1.84 8.47 -19.59
C ASP A 15 -1.20 9.08 -20.84
N ALA A 16 -1.34 10.40 -21.03
CA ALA A 16 -0.70 11.10 -22.14
C ALA A 16 0.83 11.00 -22.08
N ALA A 17 1.43 11.21 -20.91
CA ALA A 17 2.86 11.07 -20.72
C ALA A 17 3.37 9.64 -20.97
N LEU A 18 2.61 8.62 -20.57
CA LEU A 18 2.92 7.22 -20.86
C LEU A 18 2.80 6.92 -22.37
N GLY A 19 1.79 7.48 -23.04
CA GLY A 19 1.63 7.43 -24.49
C GLY A 19 2.86 7.99 -25.22
N ASP A 20 3.26 9.21 -24.87
CA ASP A 20 4.46 9.88 -25.40
C ASP A 20 5.73 9.04 -25.19
N LEU A 21 5.90 8.45 -24.00
CA LEU A 21 7.04 7.59 -23.68
C LEU A 21 7.05 6.35 -24.58
N ILE A 22 5.90 5.68 -24.73
CA ILE A 22 5.77 4.47 -25.54
C ILE A 22 6.05 4.78 -27.02
N GLU A 23 5.55 5.90 -27.55
CA GLU A 23 5.84 6.33 -28.92
C GLU A 23 7.34 6.58 -29.13
N LYS A 24 7.98 7.29 -28.19
CA LYS A 24 9.41 7.56 -28.26
C LYS A 24 10.25 6.30 -28.17
N ILE A 25 9.87 5.32 -27.33
CA ILE A 25 10.52 4.01 -27.27
C ILE A 25 10.39 3.29 -28.62
N ARG A 26 9.19 3.25 -29.20
CA ARG A 26 8.93 2.58 -30.50
C ARG A 26 9.75 3.18 -31.65
N ALA A 27 10.03 4.48 -31.61
CA ALA A 27 10.85 5.17 -32.61
C ALA A 27 12.36 4.88 -32.49
N GLN A 28 12.83 4.30 -31.39
CA GLN A 28 14.24 3.95 -31.22
C GLN A 28 14.61 2.68 -32.00
N PRO A 29 15.88 2.52 -32.42
CA PRO A 29 16.36 1.28 -33.02
C PRO A 29 16.16 0.02 -32.17
N PHE A 30 15.99 0.19 -30.85
CA PHE A 30 15.76 -0.88 -29.87
C PHE A 30 14.30 -1.00 -29.41
N GLY A 31 13.36 -0.24 -29.99
CA GLY A 31 11.97 -0.20 -29.54
C GLY A 31 11.27 -1.55 -29.60
N ASN A 32 11.54 -2.35 -30.65
CA ASN A 32 11.00 -3.70 -30.79
C ASN A 32 11.60 -4.73 -29.81
N ARG A 33 12.63 -4.35 -29.04
CA ARG A 33 13.32 -5.17 -28.04
C ARG A 33 13.12 -4.64 -26.62
N THR A 34 12.32 -3.60 -26.45
CA THR A 34 12.06 -2.99 -25.14
C THR A 34 10.74 -3.46 -24.59
N SER A 35 10.75 -3.87 -23.33
CA SER A 35 9.56 -4.22 -22.57
C SER A 35 9.32 -3.17 -21.50
N VAL A 36 8.07 -2.77 -21.33
CA VAL A 36 7.63 -1.74 -20.39
C VAL A 36 6.79 -2.42 -19.31
N VAL A 37 7.12 -2.16 -18.06
CA VAL A 37 6.35 -2.59 -16.88
C VAL A 37 5.90 -1.34 -16.13
N VAL A 38 4.60 -1.16 -16.01
CA VAL A 38 3.96 -0.05 -15.29
C VAL A 38 3.37 -0.60 -14.00
N VAL A 39 3.69 0.04 -12.88
CA VAL A 39 3.23 -0.36 -11.55
C VAL A 39 2.72 0.84 -10.77
N SER A 40 1.90 0.58 -9.75
CA SER A 40 1.74 1.50 -8.62
C SER A 40 2.13 0.81 -7.31
N ASP A 41 2.35 1.60 -6.28
CA ASP A 41 2.65 1.15 -4.92
C ASP A 41 1.39 0.70 -4.17
N HIS A 42 0.29 1.44 -4.30
CA HIS A 42 -1.00 1.14 -3.69
C HIS A 42 -2.16 1.83 -4.44
N GLY A 43 -3.38 1.57 -3.97
CA GLY A 43 -4.58 2.32 -4.34
C GLY A 43 -4.84 3.54 -3.46
N MET A 44 -6.08 4.03 -3.44
CA MET A 44 -6.49 5.22 -2.70
C MET A 44 -7.94 5.11 -2.21
N GLN A 45 -8.20 5.53 -0.98
CA GLN A 45 -9.53 5.56 -0.36
C GLN A 45 -10.00 7.01 -0.17
N GLU A 46 -11.27 7.29 -0.46
CA GLU A 46 -11.88 8.57 -0.09
C GLU A 46 -12.21 8.60 1.39
N MET A 47 -11.91 9.73 2.01
CA MET A 47 -12.06 9.97 3.44
C MET A 47 -12.96 11.18 3.68
N LYS A 48 -13.70 11.17 4.78
CA LYS A 48 -14.51 12.30 5.24
C LYS A 48 -14.08 12.71 6.64
N LYS A 49 -14.04 14.02 6.90
CA LYS A 49 -13.59 14.56 8.20
C LYS A 49 -14.50 14.15 9.34
N ALA A 50 -15.80 14.00 9.06
CA ALA A 50 -16.81 13.52 10.00
C ALA A 50 -16.59 12.06 10.45
N ASP A 51 -15.90 11.24 9.65
CA ASP A 51 -15.65 9.81 9.95
C ASP A 51 -14.27 9.58 10.60
N ALA A 52 -13.45 10.63 10.74
CA ALA A 52 -12.14 10.52 11.37
C ALA A 52 -12.24 10.64 12.90
N LEU A 53 -11.41 9.87 13.59
CA LEU A 53 -11.27 9.89 15.04
C LEU A 53 -10.09 10.77 15.44
N VAL A 54 -10.30 11.56 16.49
CA VAL A 54 -9.25 12.39 17.08
C VAL A 54 -8.63 11.62 18.25
N LEU A 55 -7.36 11.26 18.10
CA LEU A 55 -6.62 10.45 19.08
C LEU A 55 -6.54 11.14 20.45
N ASP A 56 -6.24 12.43 20.47
CA ASP A 56 -6.08 13.24 21.69
C ASP A 56 -7.36 13.35 22.52
N ASP A 57 -8.53 13.22 21.87
CA ASP A 57 -9.84 13.25 22.55
C ASP A 57 -10.19 11.90 23.19
N LEU A 58 -9.53 10.82 22.77
CA LEU A 58 -9.84 9.44 23.16
C LEU A 58 -8.86 8.90 24.20
N VAL A 59 -7.58 9.30 24.14
CA VAL A 59 -6.52 8.82 25.03
C VAL A 59 -5.50 9.91 25.34
N SER A 60 -4.83 9.80 26.49
CA SER A 60 -3.64 10.61 26.77
C SER A 60 -2.50 10.22 25.84
N THR A 61 -1.95 11.18 25.12
CA THR A 61 -0.85 11.00 24.15
C THR A 61 0.55 11.19 24.76
N HIS A 62 0.64 11.42 26.08
CA HIS A 62 1.92 11.68 26.77
C HIS A 62 2.83 10.44 26.89
N ASP A 63 2.23 9.26 26.95
CA ASP A 63 2.90 8.00 27.31
C ASP A 63 3.29 7.13 26.10
N PHE A 64 3.18 7.68 24.89
CA PHE A 64 3.66 7.05 23.68
C PHE A 64 4.08 8.07 22.63
N ILE A 65 4.84 7.59 21.65
CA ILE A 65 5.03 8.26 20.36
C ILE A 65 4.38 7.42 19.27
N SER A 66 3.79 8.12 18.29
CA SER A 66 3.26 7.48 17.10
C SER A 66 3.84 8.16 15.86
N PRO A 67 4.84 7.55 15.19
CA PRO A 67 5.42 8.13 13.98
C PRO A 67 4.44 8.09 12.79
N ALA A 68 3.43 7.21 12.86
CA ALA A 68 2.38 7.08 11.86
C ALA A 68 1.05 6.92 12.57
N THR A 69 0.15 7.88 12.37
CA THR A 69 -1.28 7.76 12.65
C THR A 69 -2.03 7.79 11.32
N GLY A 70 -3.27 7.31 11.30
CA GLY A 70 -4.09 7.26 10.09
C GLY A 70 -4.87 5.96 9.99
N PRO A 71 -5.00 5.40 8.78
CA PRO A 71 -5.56 4.07 8.55
C PRO A 71 -4.84 2.97 9.34
N LEU A 72 -3.51 2.98 9.34
CA LEU A 72 -2.67 2.12 10.17
C LEU A 72 -1.85 3.00 11.14
N GLY A 73 -2.12 2.87 12.43
CA GLY A 73 -1.38 3.53 13.50
C GLY A 73 -0.27 2.64 14.04
N GLN A 74 0.89 3.21 14.34
CA GLN A 74 2.03 2.53 14.97
C GLN A 74 2.36 3.24 16.27
N PHE A 75 2.41 2.53 17.40
CA PHE A 75 2.55 3.16 18.71
C PHE A 75 3.70 2.53 19.50
N PHE A 76 4.57 3.38 20.03
CA PHE A 76 5.72 2.98 20.85
C PHE A 76 5.61 3.65 22.22
N PRO A 77 5.68 2.89 23.33
CA PRO A 77 5.56 3.45 24.65
C PRO A 77 6.77 4.34 24.98
N THR A 78 6.53 5.38 25.75
CA THR A 78 7.56 6.25 26.31
C THR A 78 7.47 6.27 27.83
N ASN A 79 8.31 7.08 28.49
CA ASN A 79 8.27 7.32 29.94
C ASN A 79 8.35 6.04 30.79
N GLY A 80 9.02 5.00 30.30
CA GLY A 80 9.15 3.72 30.98
C GLY A 80 7.86 2.88 31.03
N LYS A 81 6.81 3.22 30.28
CA LYS A 81 5.60 2.39 30.19
C LYS A 81 5.88 1.09 29.43
N SER A 82 5.19 0.03 29.82
CA SER A 82 5.26 -1.24 29.10
C SER A 82 4.34 -1.24 27.88
N PRO A 83 4.66 -2.04 26.85
CA PRO A 83 3.75 -2.32 25.73
C PRO A 83 2.32 -2.70 26.15
N ASN A 84 2.17 -3.50 27.21
CA ASN A 84 0.85 -3.94 27.68
C ASN A 84 0.01 -2.79 28.25
N LEU A 85 0.63 -1.86 28.99
CA LEU A 85 -0.06 -0.68 29.51
C LEU A 85 -0.47 0.27 28.38
N LEU A 86 0.40 0.43 27.38
CA LEU A 86 0.07 1.19 26.16
C LEU A 86 -1.12 0.55 25.43
N PHE A 87 -1.07 -0.76 25.20
CA PHE A 87 -2.15 -1.51 24.56
C PHE A 87 -3.49 -1.33 25.29
N GLN A 88 -3.49 -1.50 26.62
CA GLN A 88 -4.68 -1.29 27.45
C GLN A 88 -5.22 0.14 27.35
N SER A 89 -4.34 1.15 27.32
CA SER A 89 -4.73 2.55 27.19
C SER A 89 -5.36 2.82 25.82
N LEU A 90 -4.76 2.29 24.75
CA LEU A 90 -5.25 2.46 23.37
C LEU A 90 -6.56 1.72 23.09
N GLN A 91 -6.97 0.74 23.91
CA GLN A 91 -8.29 0.09 23.77
C GLN A 91 -9.45 1.09 23.80
N ALA A 92 -9.29 2.23 24.50
CA ALA A 92 -10.30 3.28 24.54
C ALA A 92 -10.60 3.89 23.15
N VAL A 93 -9.63 3.87 22.22
CA VAL A 93 -9.83 4.36 20.85
C VAL A 93 -10.92 3.58 20.13
N GLN A 94 -11.10 2.29 20.44
CA GLN A 94 -12.11 1.46 19.80
C GLN A 94 -13.55 1.94 20.10
N ALA A 95 -13.76 2.69 21.18
CA ALA A 95 -15.05 3.29 21.50
C ALA A 95 -15.51 4.32 20.44
N GLY A 96 -14.57 4.92 19.70
CA GLY A 96 -14.87 5.78 18.56
C GLY A 96 -15.42 5.02 17.34
N GLY A 97 -15.28 3.69 17.32
CA GLY A 97 -15.80 2.82 16.27
C GLY A 97 -14.92 2.73 15.02
N GLY A 98 -14.92 1.56 14.38
CA GLY A 98 -14.18 1.35 13.12
C GLY A 98 -12.66 1.32 13.27
N VAL A 99 -12.14 1.14 14.48
CA VAL A 99 -10.71 0.95 14.76
C VAL A 99 -10.53 -0.33 15.57
N GLN A 100 -9.55 -1.13 15.18
CA GLN A 100 -9.08 -2.30 15.91
C GLN A 100 -7.67 -2.02 16.42
N VAL A 101 -7.45 -2.20 17.72
CA VAL A 101 -6.13 -2.09 18.34
C VAL A 101 -5.61 -3.48 18.64
N MET A 102 -4.38 -3.77 18.21
CA MET A 102 -3.74 -5.08 18.34
C MET A 102 -2.31 -4.92 18.87
N MET A 103 -1.87 -5.86 19.70
CA MET A 103 -0.43 -6.10 19.84
C MET A 103 0.10 -6.58 18.49
N VAL A 104 1.33 -6.23 18.11
CA VAL A 104 1.88 -6.67 16.82
C VAL A 104 1.87 -8.19 16.66
N GLU A 105 2.06 -8.93 17.76
CA GLU A 105 2.06 -10.40 17.77
C GLU A 105 0.70 -11.00 17.36
N ASP A 106 -0.38 -10.25 17.55
CA ASP A 106 -1.76 -10.66 17.24
C ASP A 106 -2.19 -10.22 15.83
N THR A 107 -1.35 -9.50 15.09
CA THR A 107 -1.67 -9.10 13.71
C THR A 107 -1.79 -10.31 12.78
N PRO A 108 -2.61 -10.22 11.72
CA PRO A 108 -2.73 -11.29 10.73
C PRO A 108 -1.37 -11.67 10.13
N SER A 109 -1.02 -12.96 10.15
CA SER A 109 0.28 -13.44 9.63
C SER A 109 0.50 -13.07 8.16
N LYS A 110 -0.58 -12.90 7.38
CA LYS A 110 -0.55 -12.46 5.98
C LYS A 110 0.06 -11.07 5.76
N TRP A 111 0.19 -10.26 6.82
CA TRP A 111 0.82 -8.94 6.75
C TRP A 111 2.34 -8.99 6.91
N TYR A 112 2.90 -10.11 7.37
CA TYR A 112 4.34 -10.28 7.61
C TYR A 112 4.93 -9.21 8.55
N TYR A 113 4.11 -8.66 9.45
CA TYR A 113 4.47 -7.51 10.27
C TYR A 113 5.18 -7.89 11.57
N LYS A 114 5.02 -9.14 12.02
CA LYS A 114 5.61 -9.68 13.26
C LYS A 114 7.14 -9.71 13.23
N ASP A 115 7.68 -9.95 12.05
CA ASP A 115 9.12 -10.12 11.79
C ASP A 115 9.80 -8.81 11.36
N ALA A 116 9.09 -7.68 11.37
CA ALA A 116 9.64 -6.39 10.98
C ALA A 116 10.72 -5.92 11.96
N LEU A 117 11.86 -5.46 11.44
CA LEU A 117 13.02 -5.04 12.24
C LEU A 117 12.68 -3.90 13.23
N LEU A 118 11.87 -2.93 12.79
CA LEU A 118 11.39 -1.82 13.60
C LEU A 118 9.89 -1.96 13.85
N ARG A 119 9.48 -3.12 14.38
CA ARG A 119 8.07 -3.38 14.68
C ARG A 119 7.58 -2.52 15.85
N PRO A 120 6.44 -1.81 15.72
CA PRO A 120 5.81 -1.20 16.88
C PRO A 120 5.32 -2.30 17.84
N PRO A 121 5.28 -2.05 19.15
CA PRO A 121 4.65 -2.99 20.08
C PRO A 121 3.14 -3.09 19.87
N VAL A 122 2.48 -1.98 19.53
CA VAL A 122 1.03 -1.87 19.35
C VAL A 122 0.72 -1.18 18.03
N VAL A 123 -0.28 -1.70 17.32
CA VAL A 123 -0.85 -1.07 16.13
C VAL A 123 -2.34 -0.81 16.27
N SER A 124 -2.84 0.14 15.50
CA SER A 124 -4.27 0.25 15.22
C SER A 124 -4.51 0.08 13.73
N LEU A 125 -5.55 -0.66 13.35
CA LEU A 125 -6.06 -0.67 11.98
C LEU A 125 -7.48 -0.09 11.96
N CYS A 126 -7.69 0.94 11.16
CA CYS A 126 -9.02 1.46 10.87
C CYS A 126 -9.65 0.68 9.71
N ARG A 127 -10.98 0.54 9.72
CA ARG A 127 -11.74 0.10 8.54
C ARG A 127 -11.71 1.19 7.46
N PRO A 128 -11.91 0.86 6.17
CA PRO A 128 -12.00 1.86 5.10
C PRO A 128 -12.95 3.01 5.44
N GLY A 129 -12.49 4.24 5.18
CA GLY A 129 -13.22 5.48 5.46
C GLY A 129 -13.02 6.06 6.87
N VAL A 130 -12.43 5.30 7.81
CA VAL A 130 -12.06 5.79 9.15
C VAL A 130 -10.56 6.04 9.22
N SER A 131 -10.15 7.09 9.94
CA SER A 131 -8.73 7.39 10.17
C SER A 131 -8.56 7.91 11.58
N LEU A 132 -7.59 7.37 12.29
CA LEU A 132 -7.20 7.85 13.62
C LEU A 132 -6.12 8.91 13.47
N LEU A 133 -6.37 10.14 13.90
CA LEU A 133 -5.47 11.27 13.66
C LEU A 133 -5.18 12.01 14.96
N TYR A 134 -3.97 12.54 15.10
CA TYR A 134 -3.72 13.59 16.09
C TYR A 134 -4.61 14.81 15.79
N LYS A 135 -5.05 15.51 16.83
CA LYS A 135 -5.88 16.72 16.73
C LYS A 135 -5.26 17.78 15.83
N SER A 136 -3.96 17.99 15.97
CA SER A 136 -3.17 18.92 15.15
C SER A 136 -3.23 18.60 13.64
N VAL A 137 -3.33 17.31 13.29
CA VAL A 137 -3.46 16.84 11.90
C VAL A 137 -4.91 16.91 11.45
N TYR A 138 -5.85 16.49 12.31
CA TYR A 138 -7.30 16.53 12.04
C TYR A 138 -7.77 17.94 11.69
N ASP A 139 -7.35 18.95 12.46
CA ASP A 139 -7.80 20.34 12.28
C ASP A 139 -7.37 20.90 10.91
N GLN A 140 -6.26 20.42 10.35
CA GLN A 140 -5.74 20.80 9.04
C GLN A 140 -6.39 20.04 7.86
N LYS A 141 -7.18 18.99 8.12
CA LYS A 141 -7.83 18.24 7.04
C LYS A 141 -9.01 19.01 6.45
N SER A 142 -9.13 18.95 5.13
CA SER A 142 -10.33 19.31 4.39
C SER A 142 -11.50 18.37 4.75
N GLU A 143 -12.74 18.77 4.45
CA GLU A 143 -13.92 17.94 4.69
C GLU A 143 -13.87 16.57 3.97
N VAL A 144 -13.26 16.54 2.79
CA VAL A 144 -13.01 15.32 2.02
C VAL A 144 -11.56 15.29 1.55
N TRP A 145 -10.87 14.16 1.71
CA TRP A 145 -9.50 13.95 1.20
C TRP A 145 -9.30 12.50 0.72
N GLY A 146 -8.09 12.20 0.23
CA GLY A 146 -7.68 10.82 -0.11
C GLY A 146 -6.65 10.30 0.87
N ASN A 147 -6.75 9.04 1.28
CA ASN A 147 -5.76 8.40 2.13
C ASN A 147 -5.57 6.91 1.76
N HIS A 148 -4.51 6.30 2.27
CA HIS A 148 -4.16 4.91 2.02
C HIS A 148 -3.45 4.29 3.23
N GLY A 149 -3.11 3.00 3.15
CA GLY A 149 -2.51 2.24 4.24
C GLY A 149 -3.52 1.41 5.07
N PHE A 150 -4.72 1.19 4.54
CA PHE A 150 -5.65 0.19 5.06
C PHE A 150 -5.12 -1.22 4.81
N ALA A 151 -5.86 -2.24 5.25
CA ALA A 151 -5.49 -3.63 4.97
C ALA A 151 -5.29 -3.83 3.45
N ASN A 152 -4.25 -4.57 3.09
CA ASN A 152 -3.80 -4.70 1.71
C ASN A 152 -4.73 -5.56 0.83
N ASP A 153 -5.73 -6.21 1.41
CA ASP A 153 -6.80 -6.93 0.72
C ASP A 153 -8.05 -6.09 0.50
N GLU A 154 -8.07 -4.83 0.96
CA GLU A 154 -9.13 -3.89 0.62
C GLU A 154 -9.08 -3.56 -0.87
N GLN A 155 -10.25 -3.53 -1.51
CA GLN A 155 -10.36 -3.31 -2.96
C GLN A 155 -9.74 -1.98 -3.38
N ASN A 156 -9.94 -0.91 -2.59
CA ASN A 156 -9.40 0.41 -2.89
C ASN A 156 -7.90 0.53 -2.60
N MET A 157 -7.26 -0.47 -1.99
CA MET A 157 -5.80 -0.50 -1.78
C MET A 157 -5.06 -1.29 -2.86
N GLN A 158 -5.77 -1.97 -3.76
CA GLN A 158 -5.16 -2.72 -4.85
C GLN A 158 -4.39 -1.78 -5.80
N ALA A 159 -3.17 -2.19 -6.16
CA ALA A 159 -2.28 -1.47 -7.07
C ALA A 159 -2.42 -1.97 -8.52
N ILE A 160 -1.87 -1.22 -9.48
CA ILE A 160 -1.80 -1.67 -10.87
C ILE A 160 -0.50 -2.41 -11.17
N PHE A 161 -0.57 -3.37 -12.07
CA PHE A 161 0.57 -4.00 -12.74
C PHE A 161 0.21 -4.23 -14.20
N ILE A 162 0.94 -3.62 -15.12
CA ILE A 162 0.77 -3.76 -16.57
C ILE A 162 2.14 -4.05 -17.16
N ALA A 163 2.26 -5.11 -17.96
CA ALA A 163 3.51 -5.48 -18.61
C ALA A 163 3.26 -5.66 -20.11
N ASN A 164 4.10 -5.03 -20.95
CA ASN A 164 3.97 -5.08 -22.39
C ASN A 164 5.34 -5.10 -23.09
N GLY A 165 5.45 -5.87 -24.17
CA GLY A 165 6.68 -6.00 -24.97
C GLY A 165 7.23 -7.43 -25.00
N PRO A 166 8.40 -7.63 -25.61
CA PRO A 166 9.03 -8.94 -25.72
C PRO A 166 9.15 -9.68 -24.37
N GLY A 167 8.91 -10.99 -24.39
CA GLY A 167 8.88 -11.83 -23.19
C GLY A 167 7.50 -11.92 -22.52
N PHE A 168 6.65 -10.90 -22.68
CA PHE A 168 5.28 -10.92 -22.16
C PHE A 168 4.26 -11.44 -23.19
N PRO A 169 3.16 -12.08 -22.74
CA PRO A 169 2.04 -12.43 -23.61
C PRO A 169 1.42 -11.21 -24.30
N SER A 170 1.06 -11.35 -25.57
CA SER A 170 0.33 -10.32 -26.35
C SER A 170 -1.17 -10.57 -26.45
N ASP A 171 -1.68 -11.60 -25.76
CA ASP A 171 -3.08 -12.04 -25.74
C ASP A 171 -3.98 -11.22 -24.81
N GLY A 172 -3.46 -10.17 -24.17
CA GLY A 172 -4.19 -9.37 -23.18
C GLY A 172 -4.52 -10.13 -21.90
N ARG A 173 -3.72 -11.15 -21.56
CA ARG A 173 -3.90 -11.98 -20.36
C ARG A 173 -4.05 -11.12 -19.11
N ARG A 174 -5.08 -11.46 -18.33
CA ARG A 174 -5.24 -10.99 -16.94
C ARG A 174 -4.62 -12.00 -16.00
N MET A 175 -4.01 -11.49 -14.94
CA MET A 175 -3.45 -12.32 -13.88
C MET A 175 -4.17 -12.04 -12.57
N ASP A 176 -4.36 -13.10 -11.81
CA ASP A 176 -4.86 -13.04 -10.45
C ASP A 176 -3.72 -13.33 -9.47
N ASN A 177 -3.87 -12.87 -8.23
CA ASN A 177 -2.95 -13.16 -7.12
C ASN A 177 -1.49 -12.73 -7.33
N PHE A 178 -1.23 -11.76 -8.21
CA PHE A 178 0.08 -11.12 -8.33
C PHE A 178 0.27 -10.10 -7.21
N LYS A 179 1.39 -10.19 -6.49
CA LYS A 179 1.73 -9.29 -5.38
C LYS A 179 2.87 -8.37 -5.79
N ALA A 180 2.96 -7.19 -5.17
CA ALA A 180 4.07 -6.26 -5.42
C ALA A 180 5.46 -6.90 -5.21
N VAL A 181 5.58 -7.85 -4.26
CA VAL A 181 6.83 -8.59 -4.01
C VAL A 181 7.25 -9.49 -5.19
N ASP A 182 6.34 -9.85 -6.09
CA ASP A 182 6.62 -10.65 -7.28
C ASP A 182 7.28 -9.82 -8.40
N VAL A 183 7.20 -8.48 -8.34
CA VAL A 183 7.77 -7.59 -9.36
C VAL A 183 9.27 -7.78 -9.48
N TYR A 184 10.00 -7.87 -8.36
CA TYR A 184 11.46 -8.06 -8.37
C TYR A 184 11.88 -9.29 -9.17
N ALA A 185 11.33 -10.46 -8.82
CA ALA A 185 11.64 -11.72 -9.49
C ALA A 185 11.17 -11.72 -10.96
N THR A 186 10.07 -11.01 -11.27
CA THR A 186 9.63 -10.80 -12.65
C THR A 186 10.65 -10.00 -13.45
N ILE A 187 11.17 -8.90 -12.93
CA ILE A 187 12.20 -8.10 -13.61
C ILE A 187 13.50 -8.89 -13.76
N CYS A 188 13.97 -9.59 -12.73
CA CYS A 188 15.14 -10.47 -12.82
C CYS A 188 14.98 -11.50 -13.94
N LYS A 189 13.82 -12.17 -14.02
CA LYS A 189 13.53 -13.16 -15.06
C LYS A 189 13.50 -12.55 -16.46
N LEU A 190 12.90 -11.37 -16.61
CA LEU A 190 12.87 -10.64 -17.90
C LEU A 190 14.27 -10.27 -18.39
N LEU A 191 15.17 -9.94 -17.46
CA LEU A 191 16.55 -9.55 -17.73
C LEU A 191 17.54 -10.73 -17.78
N GLU A 192 17.06 -11.97 -17.57
CA GLU A 192 17.90 -13.17 -17.47
C GLU A 192 18.96 -13.09 -16.36
N ILE A 193 18.60 -12.48 -15.22
CA ILE A 193 19.45 -12.31 -14.03
C ILE A 193 18.98 -13.28 -12.94
N GLU A 194 19.93 -13.93 -12.26
CA GLU A 194 19.63 -14.75 -11.08
C GLU A 194 19.16 -13.84 -9.92
N PRO A 195 17.94 -14.02 -9.40
CA PRO A 195 17.44 -13.21 -8.30
C PRO A 195 18.15 -13.55 -6.98
N SER A 196 18.41 -12.54 -6.17
CA SER A 196 18.76 -12.75 -4.76
C SER A 196 17.57 -13.32 -3.97
N PRO A 197 17.79 -13.91 -2.77
CA PRO A 197 16.70 -14.40 -1.93
C PRO A 197 15.62 -13.31 -1.71
N ASN A 198 14.37 -13.65 -2.00
CA ASN A 198 13.24 -12.73 -1.94
C ASN A 198 11.93 -13.49 -1.62
N ASN A 199 10.85 -12.75 -1.35
CA ASN A 199 9.55 -13.31 -0.97
C ASN A 199 8.56 -13.44 -2.15
N GLY A 200 9.02 -13.26 -3.39
CA GLY A 200 8.22 -13.49 -4.58
C GLY A 200 7.89 -14.97 -4.79
N THR A 201 6.73 -15.24 -5.39
CA THR A 201 6.26 -16.60 -5.66
C THR A 201 6.66 -17.02 -7.07
N ALA A 202 7.61 -17.96 -7.19
CA ALA A 202 8.16 -18.41 -8.48
C ALA A 202 7.07 -18.82 -9.49
N LYS A 203 6.06 -19.59 -9.06
CA LYS A 203 4.94 -20.02 -9.92
C LYS A 203 4.11 -18.83 -10.44
N THR A 204 3.90 -17.80 -9.61
CA THR A 204 3.20 -16.58 -10.02
C THR A 204 4.01 -15.84 -11.08
N VAL A 205 5.32 -15.69 -10.85
CA VAL A 205 6.26 -15.05 -11.78
C VAL A 205 6.32 -15.81 -13.11
N GLU A 206 6.31 -17.14 -13.10
CA GLU A 206 6.27 -17.96 -14.33
C GLU A 206 5.04 -17.68 -15.19
N ASN A 207 3.88 -17.49 -14.57
CA ASN A 207 2.62 -17.25 -15.28
C ASN A 207 2.57 -15.88 -15.98
N VAL A 208 3.46 -14.94 -15.59
CA VAL A 208 3.61 -13.62 -16.22
C VAL A 208 4.06 -13.75 -17.68
N PHE A 209 4.92 -14.71 -17.98
CA PHE A 209 5.58 -14.78 -19.28
C PHE A 209 4.80 -15.62 -20.29
N ALA A 210 5.09 -15.41 -21.58
CA ALA A 210 4.59 -16.29 -22.62
C ALA A 210 5.11 -17.72 -22.40
N LYS A 211 4.23 -18.72 -22.57
CA LYS A 211 4.70 -20.12 -22.60
C LYS A 211 5.61 -20.26 -23.81
N LYS A 212 6.82 -20.78 -23.62
CA LYS A 212 7.67 -21.17 -24.75
C LYS A 212 6.90 -22.21 -25.56
N THR A 213 6.52 -21.88 -26.79
CA THR A 213 6.12 -22.88 -27.77
C THR A 213 7.37 -23.70 -28.09
N SER A 214 7.34 -24.98 -27.70
CA SER A 214 8.33 -26.00 -28.05
C SER A 214 8.39 -26.22 -29.56
#